data_AF-A0A0D7KDV5-F1
#
_entry.id   AF-A0A0D7KDV5-F1
#
_cell.length_a   1.000
_cell.length_b   1.000
_cell.length_c   1.000
_cell.angle_alpha   90.00
_cell.angle_beta   90.00
_cell.angle_gamma   90.00
#
_symmetry.space_group_name_H-M   'P 1'
#
loop_
_entity.id
_entity.type
_entity.pdbx_description
1 polymer ?
#
loop_
_entity_poly.entity_id
_entity_poly.type
_entity_poly.pdbx_seq_one_letter_code
_entity_poly.pdbx_strand_id
1 'polypeptide(L)'
;MLKERRGIGSTGRRSKTESSAEEKLKQAEAQIKLLEAENELLKKLEALERRNSKELTPSERFQLIIQTIRKHDLLRVARYLCQIPEVSTSGYYRWCSAEEGLRETADQYDFQLGAF
;
A
#
# COMPACT_ATOMS: atom_id res chain seq x y z
N MET A 1 42.16 -33.67 8.38
CA MET A 1 41.05 -33.50 9.34
C MET A 1 40.54 -32.07 9.28
N LEU A 2 39.67 -31.76 8.32
CA LEU A 2 38.94 -30.48 8.25
C LEU A 2 37.58 -30.70 8.89
N LYS A 3 37.33 -30.09 10.07
CA LYS A 3 36.01 -30.12 10.69
C LYS A 3 35.11 -29.10 9.99
N GLU A 4 34.22 -29.59 9.14
CA GLU A 4 33.10 -28.81 8.62
C GLU A 4 32.23 -28.31 9.78
N ARG A 5 32.05 -26.99 9.88
CA ARG A 5 31.04 -26.35 10.74
C ARG A 5 29.85 -25.94 9.86
N ARG A 6 29.03 -26.90 9.44
CA ARG A 6 27.76 -26.61 8.77
C ARG A 6 26.65 -26.41 9.81
N GLY A 7 26.20 -25.16 9.95
CA GLY A 7 24.80 -24.79 10.16
C GLY A 7 24.04 -25.43 11.32
N ILE A 8 24.50 -25.26 12.56
CA ILE A 8 23.63 -25.40 13.74
C ILE A 8 22.93 -24.05 13.92
N GLY A 9 21.72 -23.89 13.36
CA GLY A 9 20.98 -22.64 13.54
C GLY A 9 19.91 -22.30 12.50
N SER A 10 19.50 -23.23 11.63
CA SER A 10 18.29 -23.01 10.84
C SER A 10 17.05 -23.21 11.74
N THR A 11 16.66 -22.18 12.48
CA THR A 11 15.26 -21.98 12.90
C THR A 11 14.43 -21.61 11.66
N GLY A 12 14.51 -22.45 10.64
CA GLY A 12 13.88 -22.31 9.34
C GLY A 12 12.50 -22.91 9.42
N ARG A 13 11.53 -22.06 9.81
CA ARG A 13 10.06 -22.16 9.72
C ARG A 13 9.49 -21.74 11.07
N ARG A 14 8.95 -20.52 11.16
CA ARG A 14 8.10 -20.14 12.30
C ARG A 14 7.00 -21.21 12.37
N SER A 15 6.88 -21.86 13.52
CA SER A 15 5.73 -22.73 13.81
C SER A 15 4.47 -21.91 13.57
N LYS A 16 3.44 -22.54 13.02
CA LYS A 16 2.11 -21.97 12.87
C LYS A 16 1.48 -21.88 14.27
N THR A 17 2.04 -21.05 15.13
CA THR A 17 1.47 -20.74 16.44
C THR A 17 0.17 -20.01 16.15
N GLU A 18 -0.94 -20.50 16.70
CA GLU A 18 -2.21 -19.80 16.58
C GLU A 18 -2.01 -18.40 17.16
N SER A 19 -2.19 -17.38 16.31
CA SER A 19 -2.03 -16.00 16.74
C SER A 19 -2.97 -15.71 17.91
N SER A 20 -2.48 -14.92 18.87
CA SER A 20 -3.27 -14.53 20.04
C SER A 20 -4.56 -13.82 19.58
N ALA A 21 -5.61 -13.88 20.40
CA ALA A 21 -6.85 -13.16 20.11
C ALA A 21 -6.58 -11.66 19.82
N GLU A 22 -5.62 -11.06 20.53
CA GLU A 22 -5.18 -9.67 20.32
C GLU A 22 -4.51 -9.44 18.96
N GLU A 23 -3.66 -10.37 18.50
CA GLU A 23 -3.01 -10.25 17.19
C GLU A 23 -4.02 -10.37 16.05
N LYS A 24 -5.00 -11.27 16.18
CA LYS A 24 -6.11 -11.42 15.23
C LYS A 24 -6.98 -10.17 15.20
N LEU A 25 -7.26 -9.57 16.36
CA LEU A 25 -8.00 -8.31 16.46
C LEU A 25 -7.27 -7.20 15.71
N LYS A 26 -5.99 -7.00 16.00
CA LYS A 26 -5.15 -5.99 15.32
C LYS A 26 -5.10 -6.21 13.80
N GLN A 27 -5.02 -7.47 13.36
CA GLN A 27 -5.03 -7.80 11.94
C GLN A 27 -6.38 -7.47 11.29
N ALA A 28 -7.50 -7.77 11.96
CA ALA A 28 -8.83 -7.45 11.48
C ALA A 28 -9.05 -5.94 11.41
N GLU A 29 -8.66 -5.18 12.42
CA GLU A 29 -8.72 -3.72 12.44
C GLU A 29 -7.93 -3.09 11.28
N ALA A 30 -6.71 -3.59 11.03
CA ALA A 30 -5.92 -3.13 9.90
C ALA A 30 -6.58 -3.45 8.54
N GLN A 31 -7.22 -4.61 8.41
CA GLN A 31 -7.97 -4.97 7.20
C GLN A 31 -9.21 -4.09 7.02
N ILE A 32 -9.97 -3.83 8.09
CA ILE A 32 -11.14 -2.94 8.05
C ILE A 32 -10.70 -1.56 7.55
N LYS A 33 -9.64 -1.00 8.13
CA LYS A 33 -9.10 0.30 7.74
C LYS A 33 -8.69 0.36 6.26
N LEU A 34 -8.05 -0.69 5.75
CA LEU A 34 -7.69 -0.79 4.33
C LEU A 34 -8.95 -0.83 3.43
N LEU A 35 -9.94 -1.64 3.81
CA LEU A 35 -11.19 -1.80 3.06
C LEU A 35 -12.04 -0.52 3.08
N GLU A 36 -12.05 0.23 4.17
CA GLU A 36 -12.70 1.53 4.26
C GLU A 36 -12.07 2.55 3.30
N ALA A 37 -10.74 2.58 3.24
CA ALA A 37 -9.99 3.44 2.33
C ALA A 37 -10.22 3.08 0.86
N GLU A 38 -10.24 1.79 0.52
CA GLU A 38 -10.56 1.30 -0.82
C GLU A 38 -11.99 1.69 -1.23
N ASN A 39 -12.97 1.47 -0.37
CA ASN A 39 -14.36 1.88 -0.63
C ASN A 39 -14.48 3.39 -0.85
N GLU A 40 -13.77 4.20 -0.08
CA GLU A 40 -13.74 5.64 -0.28
C GLU A 40 -13.12 6.03 -1.62
N LEU A 41 -12.00 5.40 -2.00
CA LEU A 41 -11.34 5.63 -3.28
C LEU A 41 -12.28 5.32 -4.45
N LEU A 42 -12.93 4.15 -4.43
CA LEU A 42 -13.90 3.73 -5.45
C LEU A 42 -15.07 4.70 -5.57
N LYS A 43 -15.65 5.12 -4.45
CA LYS A 43 -16.75 6.12 -4.44
C LYS A 43 -16.32 7.44 -5.05
N LYS A 44 -15.09 7.90 -4.79
CA LYS A 44 -14.57 9.15 -5.37
C LYS A 44 -14.30 9.04 -6.86
N LEU A 45 -13.73 7.91 -7.31
CA LEU A 45 -13.50 7.62 -8.72
C LEU A 45 -14.83 7.69 -9.49
N GLU A 46 -15.80 6.91 -9.06
CA GLU A 46 -17.13 6.83 -9.69
C GLU A 46 -17.84 8.19 -9.70
N ALA A 47 -17.80 8.93 -8.60
CA ALA A 47 -18.44 10.25 -8.50
C ALA A 47 -17.83 11.27 -9.47
N LEU A 48 -16.50 11.28 -9.62
CA LEU A 48 -15.81 12.20 -10.52
C LEU A 48 -15.98 11.82 -12.00
N GLU A 49 -15.93 10.52 -12.33
CA GLU A 49 -16.18 10.05 -13.69
C GLU A 49 -17.61 10.38 -14.13
N ARG A 50 -18.60 10.15 -13.27
CA ARG A 50 -19.99 10.54 -13.53
C ARG A 50 -20.15 12.04 -13.71
N ARG A 51 -19.53 12.85 -12.83
CA ARG A 51 -19.62 14.32 -12.89
C ARG A 51 -18.99 14.87 -14.17
N ASN A 52 -17.83 14.34 -14.56
CA ASN A 52 -17.10 14.84 -15.71
C ASN A 52 -17.60 14.22 -17.03
N SER A 53 -18.46 13.19 -16.96
CA SER A 53 -18.95 12.43 -18.12
C SER A 53 -17.80 11.91 -19.02
N LYS A 54 -16.66 11.62 -18.39
CA LYS A 54 -15.44 11.11 -19.03
C LYS A 54 -14.64 10.29 -18.03
N GLU A 55 -13.77 9.42 -18.55
CA GLU A 55 -12.78 8.72 -17.75
C GLU A 55 -11.76 9.69 -17.14
N LEU A 56 -11.29 9.36 -15.95
CA LEU A 56 -10.24 10.12 -15.28
C LEU A 56 -8.87 9.84 -15.89
N THR A 57 -8.08 10.89 -16.01
CA THR A 57 -6.66 10.80 -16.39
C THR A 57 -5.86 10.07 -15.33
N PRO A 58 -4.69 9.48 -15.68
CA PRO A 58 -3.81 8.86 -14.69
C PRO A 58 -3.42 9.80 -13.55
N SER A 59 -3.16 11.08 -13.82
CA SER A 59 -2.83 12.08 -12.80
C SER A 59 -3.97 12.32 -11.80
N GLU A 60 -5.22 12.42 -12.27
CA GLU A 60 -6.38 12.54 -11.38
C GLU A 60 -6.55 11.29 -10.51
N ARG A 61 -6.32 10.10 -11.07
CA ARG A 61 -6.33 8.83 -10.32
C ARG A 61 -5.23 8.79 -9.25
N PHE A 62 -4.00 9.20 -9.58
CA PHE A 62 -2.90 9.30 -8.61
C PHE A 62 -3.20 10.30 -7.49
N GLN A 63 -3.83 11.43 -7.82
CA GLN A 63 -4.23 12.43 -6.83
C GLN A 63 -5.24 11.84 -5.83
N LEU A 64 -6.22 11.05 -6.28
CA LEU A 64 -7.15 10.38 -5.38
C LEU A 64 -6.45 9.36 -4.49
N ILE A 65 -5.50 8.59 -5.04
CA ILE A 65 -4.72 7.61 -4.27
C ILE A 65 -3.98 8.29 -3.11
N ILE A 66 -3.24 9.38 -3.38
CA ILE A 66 -2.47 10.06 -2.32
C ILE A 66 -3.38 10.72 -1.27
N GLN A 67 -4.53 11.27 -1.69
CA GLN A 67 -5.53 11.79 -0.75
C GLN A 67 -6.08 10.70 0.17
N THR A 68 -6.36 9.52 -0.37
CA THR A 68 -6.84 8.36 0.40
C THR A 68 -5.77 7.86 1.38
N ILE A 69 -4.53 7.70 0.92
CA ILE A 69 -3.39 7.27 1.77
C ILE A 69 -3.21 8.21 2.95
N ARG A 70 -3.21 9.53 2.72
CA ARG A 70 -3.04 10.55 3.77
C ARG A 70 -4.22 10.56 4.73
N LYS A 71 -5.45 10.52 4.22
CA LYS A 71 -6.66 10.58 5.05
C LYS A 71 -6.74 9.40 6.01
N HIS A 72 -6.39 8.22 5.51
CA HIS A 72 -6.45 6.98 6.28
C HIS A 72 -5.13 6.65 6.94
N ASP A 73 -4.08 7.45 6.84
CA ASP A 73 -2.76 7.17 7.42
C ASP A 73 -2.31 5.70 7.15
N LEU A 74 -2.33 5.31 5.87
CA LEU A 74 -2.04 3.94 5.46
C LEU A 74 -0.59 3.80 5.03
N LEU A 75 0.12 2.87 5.64
CA LEU A 75 1.51 2.58 5.31
C LEU A 75 1.61 1.40 4.34
N ARG A 76 2.49 1.49 3.34
CA ARG A 76 2.87 0.40 2.43
C ARG A 76 1.72 -0.18 1.59
N VAL A 77 0.75 0.66 1.22
CA VAL A 77 -0.43 0.26 0.43
C VAL A 77 -0.45 0.86 -0.98
N ALA A 78 0.51 1.71 -1.33
CA ALA A 78 0.50 2.45 -2.60
C ALA A 78 0.39 1.52 -3.81
N ARG A 79 1.13 0.41 -3.81
CA ARG A 79 1.04 -0.62 -4.85
C ARG A 79 -0.36 -1.21 -4.99
N TYR A 80 -1.01 -1.54 -3.86
CA TYR A 80 -2.37 -2.08 -3.85
C TYR A 80 -3.38 -1.04 -4.37
N LEU A 81 -3.32 0.19 -3.84
CA LEU A 81 -4.24 1.24 -4.24
C LEU A 81 -4.07 1.67 -5.70
N CYS A 82 -2.88 1.51 -6.30
CA CYS A 82 -2.68 1.71 -7.74
C CYS A 82 -3.41 0.68 -8.60
N GLN A 83 -3.64 -0.54 -8.10
CA GLN A 83 -4.36 -1.57 -8.84
C GLN A 83 -5.86 -1.25 -8.95
N ILE A 84 -6.41 -0.53 -7.96
CA ILE A 84 -7.85 -0.21 -7.91
C ILE A 84 -8.32 0.64 -9.11
N PRO A 85 -7.68 1.77 -9.46
CA PRO A 85 -8.00 2.51 -10.68
C PRO A 85 -7.15 2.08 -11.88
N GLU A 86 -6.56 0.88 -11.86
CA GLU A 86 -5.79 0.30 -12.96
C GLU A 86 -4.63 1.17 -13.48
N VAL A 87 -3.90 1.82 -12.57
CA VAL A 87 -2.74 2.67 -12.90
C VAL A 87 -1.41 1.99 -12.55
N SER A 88 -0.33 2.37 -13.24
CA SER A 88 0.98 1.80 -12.94
C SER A 88 1.54 2.34 -11.63
N THR A 89 2.02 1.44 -10.77
CA THR A 89 2.71 1.78 -9.53
C THR A 89 3.98 2.61 -9.79
N SER A 90 4.74 2.29 -10.85
CA SER A 90 5.92 3.08 -11.23
C SER A 90 5.55 4.46 -11.77
N GLY A 91 4.42 4.60 -12.48
CA GLY A 91 3.86 5.89 -12.89
C GLY A 91 3.46 6.76 -11.70
N TYR A 92 2.85 6.15 -10.68
CA TYR A 92 2.52 6.83 -9.42
C TYR A 92 3.76 7.46 -8.77
N TYR A 93 4.84 6.70 -8.54
CA TYR A 93 6.04 7.28 -7.92
C TYR A 93 6.74 8.32 -8.81
N ARG A 94 6.72 8.16 -10.14
CA ARG A 94 7.23 9.18 -11.07
C ARG A 94 6.43 10.47 -10.97
N TRP A 95 5.10 10.37 -10.91
CA TRP A 95 4.21 11.51 -10.72
C TRP A 95 4.44 12.18 -9.36
N CYS A 96 4.51 11.41 -8.27
CA CYS A 96 4.83 11.95 -6.93
C CYS A 96 6.21 12.62 -6.89
N SER A 97 7.19 12.12 -7.65
CA SER A 97 8.53 12.70 -7.71
C SER A 97 8.60 14.01 -8.51
N ALA A 98 7.66 14.21 -9.43
CA ALA A 98 7.56 15.43 -10.23
C ALA A 98 6.81 16.55 -9.48
N GLU A 99 5.93 16.18 -8.55
CA GLU A 99 5.12 17.12 -7.77
C GLU A 99 5.80 17.46 -6.43
N GLU A 100 5.92 18.75 -6.12
CA GLU A 100 6.56 19.22 -4.89
C GLU A 100 5.79 18.76 -3.64
N GLY A 101 6.51 18.23 -2.63
CA GLY A 101 5.94 17.71 -1.38
C GLY A 101 5.23 16.34 -1.48
N LEU A 102 4.84 15.88 -2.68
CA LEU A 102 4.24 14.55 -2.83
C LEU A 102 5.28 13.43 -2.77
N ARG A 103 6.52 13.69 -3.18
CA ARG A 103 7.62 12.72 -3.06
C ARG A 103 7.86 12.35 -1.61
N GLU A 104 8.05 13.35 -0.76
CA GLU A 104 8.29 13.15 0.68
C GLU A 104 7.12 12.45 1.35
N THR A 105 5.89 12.83 0.96
CA THR A 105 4.68 12.15 1.41
C THR A 105 4.69 10.67 0.99
N ALA A 106 4.91 10.37 -0.29
CA ALA A 106 4.95 9.01 -0.79
C ALA A 106 6.04 8.18 -0.11
N ASP A 107 7.23 8.76 0.07
CA ASP A 107 8.35 8.13 0.76
C ASP A 107 8.06 7.89 2.24
N GLN A 108 7.35 8.79 2.92
CA GLN A 108 6.93 8.62 4.32
C GLN A 108 5.93 7.46 4.47
N TYR A 109 4.91 7.43 3.61
CA TYR A 109 3.86 6.41 3.66
C TYR A 109 4.31 5.06 3.11
N ASP A 110 5.37 5.05 2.32
CA ASP A 110 5.93 3.84 1.71
C ASP A 110 7.40 3.64 2.09
N PHE A 111 7.80 4.12 3.28
CA PHE A 111 9.17 4.03 3.80
C PHE A 111 9.59 2.56 3.98
N GLN A 112 10.02 1.96 2.87
CA GLN A 112 10.69 0.68 2.64
C GLN A 112 10.53 0.28 1.16
N LEU A 113 11.07 1.07 0.22
CA LEU A 113 11.42 0.54 -1.09
C LEU A 113 12.71 -0.30 -0.96
N GLY A 114 12.56 -1.49 -0.37
CA GLY A 114 13.61 -2.48 -0.20
C GLY A 114 13.03 -3.84 0.16
N ALA A 115 13.14 -4.77 -0.80
CA ALA A 115 12.81 -6.20 -0.73
C ALA A 115 11.35 -6.60 -0.95
N PHE A 116 10.97 -6.77 -2.22
CA PHE A 116 10.48 -8.05 -2.74
C PHE A 116 11.09 -8.31 -4.11
#